data_AF-A0A511X498-F1
#
_entry.id   AF-A0A511X498-F1
#
_cell.length_a   1.000
_cell.length_b   1.000
_cell.length_c   1.000
_cell.angle_alpha   90.00
_cell.angle_beta   90.00
_cell.angle_gamma   90.00
#
_symmetry.space_group_name_H-M   'P 1'
#
loop_
_entity.id
_entity.type
_entity.pdbx_description
1 polymer ?
#
loop_
_entity_poly.entity_id
_entity_poly.type
_entity_poly.pdbx_seq_one_letter_code
_entity_poly.pdbx_strand_id
1 'polypeptide(L)'
;MEDLFKKGLAVGLGLAQTGVEQAEKVIHQLVDKGEMTKADAKEFFDKYYDKGEETQNKTLHHLNIATKDDIDKIHARLAVIEQQLNDHS
;
A
#
# COMPACT_ATOMS: atom_id res chain seq x y z
N MET A 1 3.57 -6.23 -24.53
CA MET A 1 3.11 -5.05 -23.76
C MET A 1 2.71 -5.43 -22.34
N GLU A 2 1.89 -6.47 -22.16
CA GLU A 2 1.46 -6.94 -20.83
C GLU A 2 2.63 -7.33 -19.88
N ASP A 3 3.70 -7.92 -20.41
CA ASP A 3 4.90 -8.27 -19.65
C ASP A 3 5.65 -7.04 -19.09
N LEU A 4 5.68 -5.93 -19.82
CA LEU A 4 6.34 -4.71 -19.36
C LEU A 4 5.56 -4.04 -18.24
N PHE A 5 4.22 -4.13 -18.28
CA PHE A 5 3.36 -3.67 -17.20
C PHE A 5 3.53 -4.54 -15.95
N LYS A 6 3.50 -5.88 -16.09
CA LYS A 6 3.72 -6.81 -14.97
C LYS A 6 5.12 -6.64 -14.36
N LYS A 7 6.16 -6.48 -15.18
CA LYS A 7 7.52 -6.19 -14.71
C LYS A 7 7.62 -4.82 -14.06
N GLY A 8 6.99 -3.79 -14.62
CA GLY A 8 6.96 -2.45 -14.03
C GLY A 8 6.26 -2.42 -12.67
N LEU A 9 5.15 -3.16 -12.53
CA LEU A 9 4.45 -3.35 -11.25
C LEU A 9 5.27 -4.17 -10.25
N ALA A 10 5.88 -5.28 -10.67
CA ALA A 10 6.70 -6.11 -9.79
C ALA A 10 7.96 -5.37 -9.31
N VAL A 11 8.59 -4.59 -10.19
CA VAL A 11 9.70 -3.71 -9.84
C VAL A 11 9.22 -2.59 -8.94
N GLY A 12 8.11 -1.93 -9.25
CA GLY A 12 7.53 -0.87 -8.42
C GLY A 12 7.15 -1.36 -7.02
N LEU A 13 6.55 -2.54 -6.91
CA LEU A 13 6.18 -3.18 -5.64
C LEU A 13 7.42 -3.63 -4.86
N GLY A 14 8.40 -4.23 -5.52
CA GLY A 14 9.67 -4.62 -4.89
C GLY A 14 10.49 -3.41 -4.42
N LEU A 15 10.50 -2.31 -5.18
CA LEU A 15 11.13 -1.05 -4.81
C LEU A 15 10.37 -0.32 -3.69
N ALA A 16 9.03 -0.39 -3.68
CA ALA A 16 8.23 0.16 -2.59
C ALA A 16 8.45 -0.62 -1.28
N GLN A 17 8.45 -1.95 -1.35
CA GLN A 17 8.70 -2.81 -0.19
C GLN A 17 10.11 -2.61 0.37
N THR A 18 11.14 -2.66 -0.48
CA THR A 18 12.53 -2.43 -0.03
C THR A 18 12.82 -0.97 0.31
N GLY A 19 12.09 -0.01 -0.28
CA GLY A 19 12.22 1.41 -0.02
C GLY A 19 11.81 1.79 1.41
N VAL A 20 10.70 1.23 1.91
CA VAL A 20 10.27 1.43 3.31
C VAL A 20 11.27 0.84 4.29
N GLU A 21 11.72 -0.41 4.06
CA GLU A 21 12.71 -1.08 4.91
C GLU A 21 14.07 -0.35 4.93
N GLN A 22 14.51 0.18 3.78
CA GLN A 22 15.76 0.94 3.69
C GLN A 22 15.64 2.32 4.33
N ALA A 23 14.49 2.99 4.22
CA ALA A 23 14.24 4.26 4.91
C ALA A 23 14.27 4.06 6.44
N GLU A 24 13.63 3.01 6.95
CA GLU A 24 13.67 2.66 8.38
C GLU A 24 15.10 2.39 8.87
N LYS A 25 15.90 1.66 8.08
CA LYS A 25 17.33 1.44 8.38
C LYS A 25 18.14 2.73 8.44
N VAL A 26 17.95 3.65 7.50
CA VAL A 26 18.68 4.92 7.48
C VAL A 26 18.28 5.78 8.68
N ILE A 27 16.98 5.86 8.97
CA ILE A 27 16.45 6.56 10.15
C ILE A 27 17.05 5.97 11.44
N HIS A 28 17.09 4.64 11.56
CA HIS A 28 17.66 3.97 12.72
C HIS A 28 19.17 4.24 12.86
N GLN A 29 19.92 4.25 11.75
CA GLN A 29 21.34 4.60 11.75
C GLN A 29 21.60 6.05 12.16
N LEU A 30 20.74 6.98 11.77
CA LEU A 30 20.83 8.40 12.19
C LEU A 30 20.55 8.55 13.69
N VAL A 31 19.63 7.73 14.23
CA VAL A 31 19.39 7.64 15.68
C VAL A 31 20.58 7.05 16.42
N ASP A 32 21.14 5.94 15.92
CA ASP A 32 22.28 5.26 16.53
C ASP A 32 23.55 6.13 16.52
N LYS A 33 23.72 6.97 15.49
CA LYS A 33 24.80 7.97 15.42
C LYS A 33 24.56 9.20 16.30
N GLY A 34 23.38 9.33 16.91
CA GLY A 34 23.01 10.49 17.72
C GLY A 34 22.71 11.76 16.90
N GLU A 35 22.60 11.64 15.57
CA GLU A 35 22.25 12.73 14.65
C GLU A 35 20.74 13.02 14.66
N MET A 36 19.94 12.12 15.22
CA MET A 36 18.49 12.24 15.36
C MET A 36 18.03 11.59 16.67
N THR A 37 17.07 12.17 17.38
CA THR A 37 16.51 11.49 18.57
C THR A 37 15.46 10.46 18.16
N LYS A 38 15.20 9.46 19.03
CA LYS A 38 14.11 8.49 18.81
C LYS A 38 12.73 9.15 18.67
N ALA A 39 12.54 10.31 19.29
CA ALA A 39 11.29 11.07 19.19
C ALA A 39 11.17 11.73 17.81
N ASP A 40 12.23 12.39 17.34
CA ASP A 40 12.26 13.01 16.01
C ASP A 40 12.10 11.98 14.90
N ALA A 41 12.73 10.81 15.05
CA ALA A 41 12.60 9.68 14.13
C ALA A 41 11.15 9.22 13.99
N LYS A 42 10.44 9.10 15.13
CA LYS A 42 9.05 8.68 15.17
C LYS A 42 8.11 9.73 14.59
N GLU A 43 8.34 11.01 14.89
CA GLU A 43 7.56 12.11 14.32
C GLU A 43 7.76 12.21 12.80
N PHE A 44 8.99 12.03 12.32
CA PHE A 44 9.26 11.93 10.88
C PHE A 44 8.51 10.75 10.27
N PHE A 45 8.54 9.58 10.89
CA PHE A 45 7.84 8.41 10.36
C PHE A 45 6.33 8.64 10.30
N ASP A 46 5.69 9.06 11.39
CA ASP A 46 4.24 9.33 11.44
C ASP A 46 3.83 10.39 10.40
N LYS A 47 4.57 11.49 10.30
CA LYS A 47 4.23 12.60 9.39
C LYS A 47 4.37 12.24 7.92
N TYR A 48 5.33 11.38 7.58
CA TYR A 48 5.52 10.88 6.21
C TYR A 48 4.58 9.71 5.90
N TYR A 49 4.27 8.87 6.88
CA TYR A 49 3.32 7.77 6.76
C TYR A 49 1.90 8.29 6.51
N ASP A 50 1.41 9.21 7.35
CA ASP A 50 0.07 9.80 7.23
C ASP A 50 -0.11 10.54 5.88
N LYS A 51 0.90 11.33 5.47
CA LYS A 51 0.89 12.00 4.15
C LYS A 51 0.97 11.01 3.00
N GLY A 52 1.72 9.92 3.18
CA GLY A 52 1.87 8.85 2.21
C GLY A 52 0.54 8.15 1.97
N GLU A 53 -0.17 7.79 3.03
CA GLU A 53 -1.47 7.13 2.98
C GLU A 53 -2.54 8.02 2.31
N GLU A 54 -2.59 9.30 2.67
CA GLU A 54 -3.53 10.25 2.06
C GLU A 54 -3.26 10.44 0.55
N THR A 55 -1.99 10.53 0.17
CA THR A 55 -1.57 10.70 -1.24
C THR A 55 -1.80 9.42 -2.03
N GLN A 56 -1.53 8.25 -1.44
CA GLN A 56 -1.75 6.95 -2.05
C GLN A 56 -3.23 6.72 -2.33
N ASN A 57 -4.11 6.97 -1.35
CA ASN A 57 -5.56 6.84 -1.55
C ASN A 57 -6.08 7.76 -2.64
N LYS A 58 -5.66 9.03 -2.66
CA LYS A 58 -6.03 9.97 -3.73
C LYS A 58 -5.54 9.51 -5.11
N THR A 59 -4.33 8.97 -5.18
CA THR A 59 -3.73 8.51 -6.44
C THR A 59 -4.39 7.24 -6.96
N LEU A 60 -4.65 6.27 -6.08
CA LEU A 60 -5.36 5.02 -6.43
C LEU A 60 -6.78 5.31 -6.91
N HIS A 61 -7.48 6.22 -6.22
CA HIS A 61 -8.81 6.66 -6.62
C HIS A 61 -8.80 7.41 -7.96
N HIS A 62 -7.79 8.25 -8.21
CA HIS A 62 -7.65 8.96 -9.48
C HIS A 62 -7.30 8.03 -10.65
N LEU A 63 -6.51 6.98 -10.40
CA LEU A 63 -6.15 5.97 -11.39
C LEU A 63 -7.25 4.91 -11.61
N ASN A 64 -8.38 5.03 -10.92
CA ASN A 64 -9.48 4.05 -10.96
C ASN A 64 -9.00 2.61 -10.63
N ILE A 65 -7.95 2.50 -9.81
CA ILE A 65 -7.38 1.22 -9.40
C ILE A 65 -8.22 0.71 -8.23
N ALA A 66 -8.90 -0.42 -8.44
CA ALA A 66 -9.67 -1.08 -7.40
C ALA A 66 -8.78 -1.37 -6.20
N THR A 67 -9.17 -0.86 -5.03
CA THR A 67 -8.47 -1.15 -3.79
C THR A 67 -8.86 -2.54 -3.29
N LYS A 68 -8.09 -3.07 -2.33
CA LYS A 68 -8.40 -4.38 -1.74
C LYS A 68 -9.81 -4.43 -1.13
N ASP A 69 -10.25 -3.32 -0.53
CA ASP A 69 -11.60 -3.17 0.03
C ASP A 69 -12.69 -3.24 -1.06
N ASP A 70 -12.43 -2.68 -2.24
CA ASP A 70 -13.36 -2.78 -3.38
C ASP A 70 -13.47 -4.21 -3.90
N ILE A 71 -12.34 -4.94 -3.95
CA ILE A 71 -12.31 -6.36 -4.32
C ILE A 71 -13.08 -7.20 -3.31
N ASP A 72 -12.88 -6.96 -2.00
CA ASP A 72 -13.57 -7.69 -0.93
C ASP A 72 -15.09 -7.42 -0.97
N LYS A 73 -15.52 -6.18 -1.24
CA LYS A 73 -16.94 -5.85 -1.47
C LYS A 73 -17.52 -6.54 -2.70
N ILE A 74 -16.75 -6.64 -3.78
CA ILE A 74 -17.18 -7.34 -5.00
C ILE A 74 -17.33 -8.84 -4.70
N HIS A 75 -16.37 -9.46 -4.02
CA HIS A 75 -16.45 -10.86 -3.60
C HIS A 75 -17.66 -11.13 -2.70
N ALA A 76 -17.92 -10.26 -1.73
CA ALA A 76 -19.08 -10.40 -0.85
C ALA A 76 -20.41 -10.33 -1.63
N ARG A 77 -20.51 -9.42 -2.60
CA ARG A 77 -21.71 -9.32 -3.48
C ARG A 77 -21.83 -10.52 -4.40
N LEU A 78 -20.71 -11.03 -4.91
CA LEU A 78 -20.67 -12.22 -5.75
C LEU A 78 -21.20 -13.44 -4.98
N ALA A 79 -20.74 -13.64 -3.75
CA ALA A 79 -21.18 -14.74 -2.89
C ALA A 79 -22.69 -14.70 -2.61
N VAL A 80 -23.26 -13.50 -2.39
CA VAL A 80 -24.70 -13.33 -2.20
C VAL A 80 -25.49 -13.69 -3.46
N ILE A 81 -25.00 -13.26 -4.63
CA ILE A 81 -25.65 -13.55 -5.92
C ILE A 81 -25.56 -15.04 -6.27
N GLU A 82 -24.41 -15.67 -6.03
CA GLU A 82 -24.22 -17.10 -6.21
C GLU A 82 -25.17 -17.92 -5.32
N GLN A 83 -25.35 -17.49 -4.06
CA GLN A 83 -26.31 -18.12 -3.15
C GLN A 83 -27.77 -17.97 -3.65
N GLN A 84 -28.15 -16.79 -4.13
CA GLN A 84 -29.49 -16.55 -4.67
C GLN A 84 -29.80 -17.34 -5.94
N LEU A 85 -28.80 -17.57 -6.79
CA LEU A 85 -28.91 -18.39 -8.00
C LEU A 85 -29.04 -19.89 -7.67
N ASN A 86 -28.32 -20.37 -6.65
CA ASN A 86 -28.43 -21.74 -6.19
C ASN A 86 -29.77 -22.03 -5.49
N ASP A 87 -30.36 -21.07 -4.78
CA ASP A 87 -31.69 -21.23 -4.16
C ASP A 87 -32.85 -21.22 -5.18
N HIS A 88 -32.59 -20.79 -6.43
CA HIS A 88 -33.57 -20.77 -7.53
C HIS A 88 -33.35 -21.87 -8.59
N SER A 89 -32.47 -22.84 -8.33
CA SER A 89 -32.20 -24.01 -9.20
C SER A 89 -32.76 -25.30 -8.61
#